data_AF-A0A835QN45-F1
#
_entry.id   AF-A0A835QN45-F1
#
_cell.length_a   1.000
_cell.length_b   1.000
_cell.length_c   1.000
_cell.angle_alpha   90.00
_cell.angle_beta   90.00
_cell.angle_gamma   90.00
#
_symmetry.space_group_name_H-M   'P 1'
#
loop_
_entity.id
_entity.type
_entity.pdbx_description
1 polymer ?
#
loop_
_entity_poly.entity_id
_entity_poly.type
_entity_poly.pdbx_seq_one_letter_code
_entity_poly.pdbx_strand_id
1 'polypeptide(L)'
;MDRGSVKYRNPCLTMHQPWASLLVYGIKRIEGRSWPSPVTGRLWIHAASKVPEPETIQAMENFYREIYAVNGINDIKFPEHYPVSRLLGCVEVVGCLKGEELVSWEAAPESVRLESLTDFCWLCENPEKLVIPFEMRGYQGVYNLEKKIYEAAVRGLTAVTGPLPVKFPLPDPLNPLSLKPGSLLFRSSNLSQIEKTKSVHAAIAGARAAATQFSKKDESLNAIKDKGYAEYHLRKGKDQE
;
A
#
# COMPACT_ATOMS: atom_id res chain seq x y z
N MET A 1 -2.24 8.95 27.14
CA MET A 1 -3.69 8.86 26.84
C MET A 1 -3.87 7.77 25.82
N ASP A 2 -4.30 6.59 26.28
CA ASP A 2 -4.58 5.43 25.44
C ASP A 2 -5.85 5.73 24.61
N ARG A 3 -5.68 6.06 23.33
CA ARG A 3 -6.82 6.27 22.42
C ARG A 3 -7.41 4.89 22.19
N GLY A 4 -8.57 4.62 22.78
CA GLY A 4 -9.24 3.30 22.76
C GLY A 4 -9.04 2.57 21.43
N SER A 5 -8.38 1.42 21.49
CA SER A 5 -7.96 0.67 20.30
C SER A 5 -9.18 0.38 19.41
N VAL A 6 -9.19 0.93 18.19
CA VAL A 6 -10.21 0.59 17.20
C VAL A 6 -10.12 -0.92 16.93
N LYS A 7 -11.17 -1.67 17.29
CA LYS A 7 -11.21 -3.11 17.02
C LYS A 7 -11.62 -3.35 15.57
N TYR A 8 -10.63 -3.62 14.72
CA TYR A 8 -10.87 -4.05 13.35
C TYR A 8 -11.37 -5.50 13.33
N ARG A 9 -12.46 -5.76 12.61
CA ARG A 9 -13.03 -7.10 12.38
C ARG A 9 -12.75 -7.56 10.96
N ASN A 10 -13.08 -6.71 9.99
CA ASN A 10 -12.88 -6.94 8.57
C ASN A 10 -12.21 -5.69 7.98
N PRO A 11 -10.94 -5.40 8.34
CA PRO A 11 -10.30 -4.17 7.95
C PRO A 11 -10.14 -4.10 6.43
N CYS A 12 -10.36 -2.91 5.89
CA CYS A 12 -10.23 -2.57 4.49
C CYS A 12 -9.44 -1.27 4.37
N LEU A 13 -8.60 -1.21 3.34
CA LEU A 13 -7.84 -0.04 2.96
C LEU A 13 -8.22 0.36 1.54
N THR A 14 -8.58 1.63 1.37
CA THR A 14 -8.71 2.22 0.04
C THR A 14 -7.34 2.74 -0.43
N MET A 15 -6.94 2.39 -1.65
CA MET A 15 -5.70 2.85 -2.27
C MET A 15 -5.89 3.18 -3.74
N HIS A 16 -5.05 4.07 -4.27
CA HIS A 16 -5.13 4.48 -5.66
C HIS A 16 -4.69 3.36 -6.61
N GLN A 17 -5.21 3.40 -7.84
CA GLN A 17 -4.64 2.62 -8.92
C GLN A 17 -3.35 3.29 -9.44
N PRO A 18 -2.38 2.52 -9.95
CA PRO A 18 -2.43 1.07 -10.17
C PRO A 18 -2.08 0.20 -8.95
N TRP A 19 -1.65 0.80 -7.84
CA TRP A 19 -1.16 0.06 -6.66
C TRP A 19 -2.19 -0.93 -6.09
N ALA A 20 -3.48 -0.58 -6.11
CA ALA A 20 -4.56 -1.47 -5.65
C ALA A 20 -4.56 -2.82 -6.38
N SER A 21 -4.58 -2.79 -7.72
CA SER A 21 -4.52 -4.01 -8.52
C SER A 21 -3.18 -4.71 -8.35
N LEU A 22 -2.06 -3.98 -8.41
CA LEU A 22 -0.73 -4.59 -8.31
C LEU A 22 -0.54 -5.36 -6.99
N LEU A 23 -1.14 -4.90 -5.90
CA LEU A 23 -1.10 -5.56 -4.60
C LEU A 23 -1.90 -6.86 -4.58
N VAL A 24 -3.16 -6.84 -5.01
CA VAL A 24 -4.00 -8.07 -5.03
C VAL A 24 -3.60 -9.06 -6.13
N TYR A 25 -2.83 -8.62 -7.12
CA TYR A 25 -2.20 -9.50 -8.12
C TYR A 25 -0.84 -10.07 -7.63
N GLY A 26 -0.40 -9.74 -6.43
CA GLY A 26 0.86 -10.24 -5.86
C GLY A 26 2.12 -9.71 -6.54
N ILE A 27 2.01 -8.63 -7.32
CA ILE A 27 3.15 -7.96 -7.97
C ILE A 27 3.79 -6.99 -6.97
N LYS A 28 2.97 -6.15 -6.34
CA LYS A 28 3.35 -5.30 -5.21
C LYS A 28 3.28 -6.13 -3.93
N ARG A 29 4.30 -6.03 -3.08
CA ARG A 29 4.44 -6.81 -1.84
C ARG A 29 4.51 -5.95 -0.59
N ILE A 30 4.80 -4.66 -0.77
CA ILE A 30 4.93 -3.70 0.33
C ILE A 30 3.89 -2.60 0.17
N GLU A 31 2.96 -2.45 1.11
CA GLU A 31 2.09 -1.27 1.15
C GLU A 31 2.78 -0.12 1.90
N GLY A 32 2.93 1.01 1.23
CA GLY A 32 3.70 2.15 1.71
C GLY A 32 2.83 3.24 2.33
N ARG A 33 3.12 3.68 3.56
CA ARG A 33 2.37 4.72 4.26
C ARG A 33 3.28 5.65 5.07
N SER A 34 2.77 6.85 5.38
CA SER A 34 3.40 7.79 6.32
C SER A 34 3.13 7.45 7.79
N TRP A 35 2.47 6.32 8.05
CA TRP A 35 2.06 5.89 9.39
C TRP A 35 2.12 4.35 9.49
N PRO A 36 2.38 3.80 10.70
CA PRO A 36 2.55 2.35 10.89
C PRO A 36 1.22 1.60 10.72
N SER A 37 1.28 0.32 10.33
CA SER A 37 0.06 -0.48 10.17
C SER A 37 -0.72 -0.58 11.48
N PRO A 38 -2.04 -0.33 11.47
CA PRO A 38 -2.88 -0.46 12.66
C PRO A 38 -3.41 -1.90 12.81
N VAL A 39 -3.07 -2.80 11.87
CA VAL A 39 -3.61 -4.16 11.75
C VAL A 39 -2.53 -5.19 11.40
N THR A 40 -2.79 -6.43 11.80
CA THR A 40 -2.17 -7.66 11.29
C THR A 40 -3.25 -8.61 10.80
N GLY A 41 -2.86 -9.56 9.96
CA GLY A 41 -3.77 -10.51 9.33
C GLY A 41 -4.45 -9.92 8.10
N ARG A 42 -5.62 -10.45 7.75
CA ARG A 42 -6.33 -10.11 6.51
C ARG A 42 -6.66 -8.61 6.44
N LEU A 43 -6.23 -7.97 5.36
CA LEU A 43 -6.59 -6.62 4.96
C LEU A 43 -7.24 -6.64 3.58
N TRP A 44 -8.49 -6.18 3.50
CA TRP A 44 -9.20 -6.00 2.25
C TRP A 44 -8.70 -4.77 1.48
N ILE A 45 -8.65 -4.87 0.16
CA ILE A 45 -8.13 -3.82 -0.72
C ILE A 45 -9.23 -3.30 -1.61
N HIS A 46 -9.53 -2.02 -1.46
CA HIS A 46 -10.47 -1.26 -2.29
C HIS A 46 -9.70 -0.30 -3.19
N ALA A 47 -10.05 -0.27 -4.48
CA ALA A 47 -9.53 0.71 -5.42
C ALA A 47 -10.28 2.04 -5.29
N ALA A 48 -9.54 3.12 -5.06
CA ALA A 48 -10.08 4.47 -5.03
C ALA A 48 -10.76 4.87 -6.35
N SER A 49 -11.52 5.96 -6.34
CA SER A 49 -12.33 6.40 -7.48
C SER A 49 -11.58 7.14 -8.58
N LYS A 50 -10.38 7.68 -8.29
CA LYS A 50 -9.57 8.38 -9.30
C LYS A 50 -9.04 7.37 -10.32
N VAL A 51 -9.41 7.58 -11.58
CA VAL A 51 -8.87 6.85 -12.72
C VAL A 51 -7.36 7.12 -12.83
N PRO A 52 -6.52 6.08 -12.93
CA PRO A 52 -5.07 6.25 -13.07
C PRO A 52 -4.74 6.82 -14.47
N GLU A 53 -3.79 7.74 -14.52
CA GLU A 53 -3.26 8.23 -15.80
C GLU A 53 -2.45 7.11 -16.49
N PRO A 54 -2.52 6.96 -17.82
CA PRO A 54 -1.76 5.92 -18.54
C PRO A 54 -0.27 5.94 -18.23
N GLU A 55 0.31 7.14 -18.08
CA GLU A 55 1.71 7.35 -17.73
C GLU A 55 2.04 6.84 -16.33
N THR A 56 1.06 6.92 -15.41
CA THR A 56 1.19 6.37 -14.05
C THR A 56 1.20 4.85 -14.08
N ILE A 57 0.33 4.24 -14.89
CA ILE A 57 0.32 2.78 -15.09
C ILE A 57 1.67 2.36 -15.66
N GLN A 58 2.09 2.97 -16.76
CA GLN A 58 3.35 2.64 -17.44
C GLN A 58 4.56 2.80 -16.51
N ALA A 59 4.64 3.90 -15.74
CA ALA A 59 5.72 4.14 -14.80
C ALA A 59 5.78 3.05 -13.73
N MET A 60 4.64 2.62 -13.19
CA MET A 60 4.59 1.58 -12.16
C MET A 60 4.84 0.18 -12.73
N GLU A 61 4.33 -0.16 -13.91
CA GLU A 61 4.65 -1.42 -14.57
C GLU A 61 6.14 -1.52 -14.91
N ASN A 62 6.74 -0.43 -15.42
CA ASN A 62 8.17 -0.36 -15.66
C ASN A 62 8.97 -0.49 -14.36
N PHE A 63 8.56 0.20 -13.29
CA PHE A 63 9.16 0.05 -11.97
C PHE A 63 9.19 -1.41 -11.51
N TYR A 64 8.05 -2.11 -11.56
CA TYR A 64 8.05 -3.52 -11.17
C TYR A 64 8.89 -4.39 -12.11
N ARG A 65 8.84 -4.16 -13.43
CA ARG A 65 9.69 -4.90 -14.37
C ARG A 65 11.18 -4.80 -14.03
N GLU A 66 11.64 -3.58 -13.74
CA GLU A 66 13.04 -3.30 -13.41
C GLU A 66 13.46 -3.87 -12.06
N ILE A 67 12.66 -3.71 -11.00
CA ILE A 67 13.05 -4.25 -9.69
C ILE A 67 13.01 -5.78 -9.67
N TYR A 68 12.10 -6.43 -10.38
CA TYR A 68 12.06 -7.90 -10.44
C TYR A 68 13.20 -8.48 -11.29
N ALA A 69 13.66 -7.75 -12.32
CA ALA A 69 14.81 -8.14 -13.12
C ALA A 69 16.11 -8.29 -12.30
N VAL A 70 16.26 -7.53 -11.20
CA VAL A 70 17.41 -7.69 -10.28
C VAL A 70 17.42 -9.05 -9.58
N ASN A 71 16.28 -9.73 -9.50
CA ASN A 71 16.16 -11.11 -9.03
C ASN A 71 15.99 -12.11 -10.19
N GLY A 72 16.31 -11.72 -11.42
CA GLY A 72 16.26 -12.58 -12.60
C GLY A 72 14.86 -12.82 -13.18
N ILE A 73 13.84 -12.08 -12.72
CA ILE A 73 12.45 -12.27 -13.17
C ILE A 73 12.09 -11.20 -14.21
N ASN A 74 11.97 -11.62 -15.46
CA ASN A 74 11.73 -10.72 -16.60
C ASN A 74 10.32 -10.85 -17.19
N ASP A 75 9.64 -11.99 -16.98
CA ASP A 75 8.30 -12.26 -17.52
C ASP A 75 7.22 -11.99 -16.46
N ILE A 76 6.91 -10.70 -16.26
CA ILE A 76 5.81 -10.28 -15.39
C ILE A 76 4.56 -10.04 -16.23
N LYS A 77 3.47 -10.72 -15.87
CA LYS A 77 2.14 -10.48 -16.42
C LYS A 77 1.41 -9.45 -15.56
N PHE A 78 1.22 -8.27 -16.11
CA PHE A 78 0.48 -7.19 -15.46
C PHE A 78 -1.04 -7.35 -15.67
N PRO A 79 -1.87 -6.78 -14.77
CA PRO A 79 -3.32 -6.73 -14.97
C PRO A 79 -3.68 -6.00 -16.26
N GLU A 80 -4.59 -6.58 -17.06
CA GLU A 80 -5.11 -5.92 -18.28
C GLU A 80 -5.96 -4.69 -17.95
N HIS A 81 -6.56 -4.66 -16.76
CA HIS A 81 -7.48 -3.62 -16.33
C HIS A 81 -7.23 -3.19 -14.87
N TYR A 82 -7.43 -1.90 -14.61
CA TYR A 82 -7.27 -1.26 -13.30
C TYR A 82 -8.62 -0.64 -12.84
N PRO A 83 -9.57 -1.46 -12.36
CA PRO A 83 -10.90 -0.99 -11.99
C PRO A 83 -10.84 0.00 -10.81
N VAL A 84 -11.72 1.01 -10.82
CA VAL A 84 -11.86 2.01 -9.76
C VAL A 84 -13.16 1.83 -8.99
N SER A 85 -13.24 2.39 -7.77
CA SER A 85 -14.42 2.34 -6.89
C SER A 85 -14.91 0.92 -6.58
N ARG A 86 -13.98 -0.05 -6.49
CA ARG A 86 -14.31 -1.46 -6.30
C ARG A 86 -13.46 -2.13 -5.24
N LEU A 87 -14.06 -3.01 -4.46
CA LEU A 87 -13.36 -3.98 -3.63
C LEU A 87 -12.75 -5.02 -4.57
N LEU A 88 -11.43 -5.21 -4.49
CA LEU A 88 -10.69 -6.04 -5.43
C LEU A 88 -10.33 -7.42 -4.87
N GLY A 89 -10.12 -7.52 -3.56
CA GLY A 89 -9.56 -8.70 -2.93
C GLY A 89 -8.98 -8.38 -1.56
N CYS A 90 -8.05 -9.21 -1.09
CA CYS A 90 -7.34 -8.99 0.16
C CYS A 90 -5.90 -9.50 0.09
N VAL A 91 -5.10 -9.03 1.04
CA VAL A 91 -3.77 -9.54 1.36
C VAL A 91 -3.71 -9.84 2.85
N GLU A 92 -2.66 -10.51 3.29
CA GLU A 92 -2.33 -10.66 4.70
C GLU A 92 -1.21 -9.69 5.09
N VAL A 93 -1.48 -8.79 6.04
CA VAL A 93 -0.46 -7.93 6.62
C VAL A 93 0.24 -8.70 7.74
N VAL A 94 1.48 -9.10 7.51
CA VAL A 94 2.25 -9.95 8.43
C VAL A 94 3.21 -9.15 9.32
N GLY A 95 3.53 -7.91 8.94
CA GLY A 95 4.44 -7.05 9.70
C GLY A 95 4.47 -5.61 9.18
N CYS A 96 5.23 -4.75 9.87
CA CYS A 96 5.40 -3.35 9.50
C CYS A 96 6.81 -2.89 9.90
N LEU A 97 7.59 -2.47 8.91
CA LEU A 97 8.96 -1.97 9.10
C LEU A 97 9.03 -0.49 8.75
N LYS A 98 10.06 0.20 9.23
CA LYS A 98 10.49 1.45 8.60
C LYS A 98 11.14 1.17 7.25
N GLY A 99 11.11 2.14 6.35
CA GLY A 99 11.77 2.00 5.06
C GLY A 99 13.28 1.70 5.17
N GLU A 100 13.97 2.36 6.11
CA GLU A 100 15.40 2.12 6.38
C GLU A 100 15.70 0.67 6.82
N GLU A 101 14.81 0.07 7.61
CA GLU A 101 14.91 -1.31 8.05
C GLU A 101 14.71 -2.27 6.90
N LEU A 102 13.68 -2.03 6.07
CA LEU A 102 13.40 -2.87 4.91
C LEU A 102 14.55 -2.85 3.89
N VAL A 103 15.12 -1.68 3.60
CA VAL A 103 16.27 -1.54 2.69
C VAL A 103 17.48 -2.36 3.18
N SER A 104 17.65 -2.43 4.49
CA SER A 104 18.77 -3.11 5.15
C SER A 104 18.51 -4.59 5.45
N TRP A 105 17.33 -5.11 5.12
CA TRP A 105 16.95 -6.49 5.47
C TRP A 105 17.48 -7.50 4.45
N GLU A 106 18.75 -7.90 4.58
CA GLU A 106 19.45 -8.77 3.62
C GLU A 106 18.75 -10.11 3.32
N ALA A 107 17.97 -10.63 4.26
CA ALA A 107 17.19 -11.85 4.07
C ALA A 107 15.99 -11.66 3.12
N ALA A 108 15.55 -10.42 2.87
CA ALA A 108 14.50 -10.11 1.92
C ALA A 108 15.08 -10.00 0.49
N PRO A 109 14.37 -10.50 -0.54
CA PRO A 109 14.79 -10.34 -1.93
C PRO A 109 15.03 -8.87 -2.28
N GLU A 110 16.06 -8.59 -3.06
CA GLU A 110 16.41 -7.22 -3.45
C GLU A 110 15.26 -6.46 -4.09
N SER A 111 14.46 -7.09 -4.96
CA SER A 111 13.26 -6.48 -5.53
C SER A 111 12.27 -5.99 -4.48
N VAL A 112 12.13 -6.68 -3.34
CA VAL A 112 11.25 -6.30 -2.23
C VAL A 112 11.83 -5.10 -1.49
N ARG A 113 13.15 -5.10 -1.24
CA ARG A 113 13.85 -3.98 -0.58
C ARG A 113 13.71 -2.68 -1.38
N LEU A 114 13.69 -2.78 -2.71
CA LEU A 114 13.51 -1.64 -3.61
C LEU A 114 12.08 -1.08 -3.63
N GLU A 115 11.08 -1.79 -3.10
CA GLU A 115 9.72 -1.25 -2.91
C GLU A 115 9.60 -0.26 -1.75
N SER A 116 10.65 -0.13 -0.93
CA SER A 116 10.73 0.81 0.20
C SER A 116 10.81 2.27 -0.28
N LEU A 117 9.66 2.82 -0.68
CA LEU A 117 9.54 4.19 -1.20
C LEU A 117 8.88 5.16 -0.20
N THR A 118 8.50 4.70 0.99
CA THR A 118 7.81 5.46 2.04
C THR A 118 8.36 5.15 3.44
N ASP A 119 7.96 5.95 4.44
CA ASP A 119 8.46 5.85 5.81
C ASP A 119 8.12 4.51 6.47
N PHE A 120 6.87 4.05 6.35
CA PHE A 120 6.41 2.77 6.88
C PHE A 120 6.02 1.83 5.75
N CYS A 121 6.50 0.60 5.86
CA CYS A 121 6.38 -0.46 4.87
C CYS A 121 5.60 -1.62 5.50
N TRP A 122 4.34 -1.77 5.10
CA TRP A 122 3.48 -2.85 5.56
C TRP A 122 3.78 -4.08 4.69
N LEU A 123 4.16 -5.17 5.34
CA LEU A 123 4.57 -6.41 4.68
C LEU A 123 3.32 -7.21 4.31
N CYS A 124 3.09 -7.43 3.02
CA CYS A 124 1.89 -8.09 2.52
C CYS A 124 2.22 -9.45 1.89
N GLU A 125 1.53 -10.49 2.36
CA GLU A 125 1.59 -11.87 1.85
C GLU A 125 0.21 -12.32 1.36
N ASN A 126 0.16 -13.56 0.82
CA ASN A 126 -1.07 -14.29 0.52
C ASN A 126 -2.14 -13.45 -0.21
N PRO A 127 -1.80 -12.86 -1.38
CA PRO A 127 -2.77 -12.10 -2.14
C PRO A 127 -3.90 -13.00 -2.66
N GLU A 128 -5.13 -12.57 -2.43
CA GLU A 128 -6.34 -13.18 -2.93
C GLU A 128 -7.15 -12.12 -3.68
N LYS A 129 -7.60 -12.43 -4.90
CA LYS A 129 -8.44 -11.52 -5.70
C LYS A 129 -9.86 -12.02 -5.79
N LEU A 130 -10.81 -11.10 -5.85
CA LEU A 130 -12.19 -11.42 -6.18
C LEU A 130 -12.29 -11.77 -7.67
N VAL A 131 -13.00 -12.85 -7.98
CA VAL A 131 -13.34 -13.19 -9.38
C VAL A 131 -14.13 -12.05 -10.03
N ILE A 132 -15.05 -11.45 -9.27
CA ILE A 132 -15.83 -10.28 -9.69
C ILE A 132 -15.67 -9.19 -8.61
N PRO A 133 -14.95 -8.09 -8.89
CA PRO A 133 -14.79 -6.99 -7.95
C PRO A 133 -16.12 -6.29 -7.61
N PHE A 134 -16.35 -6.03 -6.32
CA PHE A 134 -17.62 -5.45 -5.86
C PHE A 134 -17.59 -3.93 -5.92
N GLU A 135 -18.61 -3.33 -6.52
CA GLU A 135 -18.79 -1.89 -6.48
C GLU A 135 -19.21 -1.44 -5.07
N MET A 136 -18.42 -0.56 -4.47
CA MET A 136 -18.70 0.01 -3.17
C MET A 136 -17.92 1.30 -2.93
N ARG A 137 -18.39 2.09 -1.96
CA ARG A 137 -17.69 3.30 -1.53
C ARG A 137 -16.46 2.95 -0.69
N GLY A 138 -15.34 3.60 -0.98
CA GLY A 138 -14.14 3.58 -0.14
C GLY A 138 -14.13 4.70 0.90
N TYR A 139 -13.33 4.52 1.94
CA TYR A 139 -13.17 5.50 3.03
C TYR A 139 -11.69 5.80 3.29
N GLN A 140 -11.44 6.94 3.95
CA GLN A 140 -10.09 7.32 4.36
C GLN A 140 -9.63 6.49 5.56
N GLY A 141 -8.32 6.17 5.60
CA GLY A 141 -7.74 5.31 6.62
C GLY A 141 -8.17 3.84 6.47
N VAL A 142 -7.90 3.04 7.50
CA VAL A 142 -8.40 1.67 7.59
C VAL A 142 -9.80 1.71 8.20
N TYR A 143 -10.75 1.02 7.57
CA TYR A 143 -12.15 0.95 8.00
C TYR A 143 -12.64 -0.51 7.99
N ASN A 144 -13.74 -0.80 8.66
CA ASN A 144 -14.34 -2.13 8.60
C ASN A 144 -15.29 -2.25 7.41
N LEU A 145 -15.20 -3.33 6.64
CA LEU A 145 -16.22 -3.69 5.68
C LEU A 145 -17.56 -3.94 6.37
N GLU A 146 -18.64 -3.57 5.68
CA GLU A 146 -19.99 -3.98 6.07
C GLU A 146 -20.10 -5.51 6.06
N LYS A 147 -20.82 -6.07 7.04
CA LYS A 147 -20.93 -7.52 7.23
C LYS A 147 -21.40 -8.24 5.96
N LYS A 148 -22.41 -7.70 5.27
CA LYS A 148 -22.97 -8.29 4.04
C LYS A 148 -21.95 -8.32 2.89
N ILE A 149 -21.19 -7.23 2.73
CA ILE A 149 -20.13 -7.13 1.71
C ILE A 149 -19.03 -8.15 2.00
N TYR A 150 -18.58 -8.22 3.26
CA TYR A 150 -17.58 -9.20 3.68
C TYR A 150 -18.04 -10.64 3.43
N GLU A 151 -19.25 -11.01 3.87
CA GLU A 151 -19.79 -12.37 3.73
C GLU A 151 -19.93 -12.80 2.27
N ALA A 152 -20.26 -11.88 1.37
CA ALA A 152 -20.27 -12.13 -0.06
C ALA A 152 -18.85 -12.23 -0.63
N ALA A 153 -17.94 -11.36 -0.19
CA ALA A 153 -16.59 -11.24 -0.76
C ALA A 153 -15.75 -12.48 -0.45
N VAL A 154 -15.82 -13.01 0.78
CA VAL A 154 -15.08 -14.23 1.15
C VAL A 154 -15.41 -15.44 0.27
N ARG A 155 -16.62 -15.50 -0.29
CA ARG A 155 -17.05 -16.60 -1.18
C ARG A 155 -16.49 -16.47 -2.60
N GLY A 156 -16.06 -15.27 -2.99
CA GLY A 156 -15.59 -14.96 -4.34
C GLY A 156 -14.07 -14.84 -4.47
N LEU A 157 -13.32 -15.17 -3.41
CA LEU A 157 -11.86 -15.07 -3.42
C LEU A 157 -11.21 -16.21 -4.20
N THR A 158 -10.09 -15.89 -4.85
CA THR A 158 -9.21 -16.85 -5.51
C THR A 158 -7.78 -16.47 -5.16
N ALA A 159 -7.00 -17.45 -4.69
CA ALA A 159 -5.59 -17.27 -4.39
C ALA A 159 -4.82 -16.83 -5.64
N VAL A 160 -3.85 -15.94 -5.44
CA VAL A 160 -2.98 -15.43 -6.51
C VAL A 160 -1.53 -15.82 -6.22
N THR A 161 -0.86 -16.37 -7.22
CA THR A 161 0.59 -16.59 -7.18
C THR A 161 1.26 -15.47 -7.95
N GLY A 162 1.92 -14.56 -7.22
CA GLY A 162 2.70 -13.47 -7.82
C GLY A 162 3.97 -13.95 -8.52
N PRO A 163 4.70 -13.05 -9.23
CA PRO A 163 5.90 -13.42 -9.99
C PRO A 163 7.04 -13.96 -9.10
N LEU A 164 7.14 -13.46 -7.88
CA LEU A 164 8.00 -14.00 -6.83
C LEU A 164 7.18 -14.10 -5.55
N PRO A 165 6.60 -15.27 -5.23
CA PRO A 165 5.94 -15.48 -3.95
C PRO A 165 6.93 -15.25 -2.82
N VAL A 166 6.60 -14.33 -1.91
CA VAL A 166 7.46 -13.99 -0.77
C VAL A 166 6.80 -14.49 0.50
N LYS A 167 7.61 -15.14 1.34
CA LYS A 167 7.31 -15.37 2.74
C LYS A 167 8.38 -14.65 3.55
N PHE A 168 7.97 -13.60 4.26
CA PHE A 168 8.84 -12.76 5.04
C PHE A 168 9.42 -13.57 6.21
N PRO A 169 10.76 -13.60 6.39
CA PRO A 169 11.40 -14.36 7.45
C PRO A 169 11.27 -13.63 8.79
N LEU A 170 10.02 -13.48 9.27
CA LEU A 170 9.73 -12.83 10.53
C LEU A 170 10.39 -13.61 11.68
N PRO A 171 11.08 -12.94 12.62
CA PRO A 171 11.81 -13.61 13.70
C PRO A 171 10.94 -14.52 14.57
N ASP A 172 9.64 -14.20 14.69
CA ASP A 172 8.67 -15.01 15.41
C ASP A 172 7.29 -14.93 14.71
N PRO A 173 6.80 -16.05 14.11
CA PRO A 173 5.49 -16.11 13.46
C PRO A 173 4.30 -15.96 14.43
N LEU A 174 4.50 -16.23 15.72
CA LEU A 174 3.48 -16.14 16.78
C LEU A 174 3.54 -14.83 17.56
N ASN A 175 4.55 -14.00 17.30
CA ASN A 175 4.69 -12.68 17.88
C ASN A 175 4.51 -11.59 16.82
N PRO A 176 3.24 -11.20 16.55
CA PRO A 176 2.91 -10.09 15.67
C PRO A 176 3.44 -8.72 16.16
N LEU A 177 4.21 -8.64 17.27
CA LEU A 177 4.95 -7.43 17.66
C LEU A 177 6.08 -7.07 16.68
N SER A 178 6.34 -7.87 15.63
CA SER A 178 7.10 -7.47 14.42
C SER A 178 6.47 -6.28 13.66
N LEU A 179 5.33 -5.76 14.12
CA LEU A 179 4.75 -4.50 13.69
C LEU A 179 5.47 -3.26 14.25
N LYS A 180 6.29 -3.36 15.30
CA LYS A 180 7.00 -2.17 15.80
C LYS A 180 8.09 -1.79 14.79
N PRO A 181 7.97 -0.62 14.14
CA PRO A 181 9.07 -0.08 13.35
C PRO A 181 10.25 0.14 14.31
N GLY A 182 11.43 -0.35 13.96
CA GLY A 182 12.60 -0.44 14.84
C GLY A 182 12.82 -1.81 15.50
N SER A 183 12.25 -2.89 14.96
CA SER A 183 12.36 -4.25 15.51
C SER A 183 13.51 -5.08 14.92
N LEU A 184 14.04 -4.70 13.75
CA LEU A 184 15.24 -5.33 13.21
C LEU A 184 16.47 -4.72 13.89
N LEU A 185 17.38 -5.56 14.38
CA LEU A 185 18.68 -5.10 14.89
C LEU A 185 19.44 -4.44 13.74
N PHE A 186 19.39 -3.12 13.70
CA PHE A 186 20.13 -2.31 12.75
C PHE A 186 21.63 -2.44 13.06
N ARG A 187 22.28 -3.40 12.41
CA ARG A 187 23.73 -3.34 12.29
C ARG A 187 24.01 -2.31 11.22
N SER A 188 24.56 -1.18 11.64
CA SER A 188 25.16 -0.19 10.75
C SER A 188 26.43 -0.79 10.14
N SER A 189 26.31 -1.89 9.41
CA SER A 189 27.31 -2.32 8.45
C SER A 189 27.12 -1.43 7.25
N ASN A 190 28.17 -0.64 6.94
CA ASN A 190 28.32 0.25 5.80
C ASN A 190 27.18 0.09 4.79
N LEU A 191 26.31 1.09 4.66
CA LEU A 191 25.37 1.20 3.55
C LEU A 191 26.16 0.94 2.27
N SER A 192 26.18 -0.30 1.80
CA SER A 192 26.65 -0.60 0.47
C SER A 192 25.65 0.14 -0.38
N GLN A 193 26.08 1.24 -0.99
CA GLN A 193 25.35 1.83 -2.08
C GLN A 193 25.13 0.68 -3.04
N ILE A 194 23.92 0.13 -3.05
CA ILE A 194 23.53 -0.89 -4.01
C ILE A 194 23.89 -0.24 -5.34
N GLU A 195 24.84 -0.82 -6.09
CA GLU A 195 25.21 -0.35 -7.42
C GLU A 195 24.03 -0.65 -8.35
N LYS A 196 22.93 0.06 -8.14
CA LYS A 196 21.72 -0.07 -8.93
C LYS A 196 22.09 0.42 -10.31
N THR A 197 21.69 -0.35 -11.31
CA THR A 197 21.84 0.07 -12.70
C THR A 197 21.18 1.43 -12.92
N LYS A 198 21.62 2.17 -13.95
CA LYS A 198 20.98 3.43 -14.33
C LYS A 198 19.48 3.24 -14.60
N SER A 199 19.08 2.06 -15.10
CA SER A 199 17.68 1.73 -15.38
C SER A 199 16.84 1.63 -14.11
N VAL A 200 17.31 0.88 -13.10
CA VAL A 200 16.62 0.75 -11.80
C VAL A 200 16.47 2.11 -11.12
N HIS A 201 17.52 2.95 -11.16
CA HIS A 201 17.44 4.31 -10.64
C HIS A 201 16.36 5.16 -11.32
N ALA A 202 16.31 5.14 -12.65
CA ALA A 202 15.29 5.86 -13.42
C ALA A 202 13.88 5.35 -13.11
N ALA A 203 13.72 4.03 -12.95
CA ALA A 203 12.45 3.40 -12.63
C ALA A 203 11.95 3.78 -11.23
N ILE A 204 12.84 3.82 -10.22
CA ILE A 204 12.52 4.31 -8.87
C ILE A 204 12.11 5.79 -8.92
N ALA A 205 12.81 6.62 -9.70
CA ALA A 205 12.45 8.03 -9.85
C ALA A 205 11.06 8.20 -10.48
N GLY A 206 10.74 7.42 -11.52
CA GLY A 206 9.43 7.38 -12.16
C GLY A 206 8.31 6.97 -11.18
N ALA A 207 8.54 5.91 -10.40
CA ALA A 207 7.58 5.47 -9.38
C ALA A 207 7.32 6.53 -8.30
N ARG A 208 8.38 7.22 -7.84
CA ARG A 208 8.25 8.33 -6.88
C ARG A 208 7.45 9.48 -7.47
N ALA A 209 7.76 9.91 -8.69
CA ALA A 209 7.01 10.96 -9.37
C ALA A 209 5.52 10.60 -9.49
N ALA A 210 5.23 9.36 -9.92
CA ALA A 210 3.88 8.82 -10.02
C ALA A 210 3.14 8.83 -8.67
N ALA A 211 3.79 8.56 -7.54
CA ALA A 211 3.15 8.61 -6.23
C ALA A 211 2.79 10.04 -5.78
N THR A 212 3.64 11.03 -6.07
CA THR A 212 3.45 12.42 -5.58
C THR A 212 2.22 13.13 -6.16
N GLN A 213 1.67 12.66 -7.28
CA GLN A 213 0.50 13.27 -7.92
C GLN A 213 -0.77 13.23 -7.03
N PHE A 214 -0.82 12.31 -6.06
CA PHE A 214 -1.99 12.15 -5.18
C PHE A 214 -1.83 12.98 -3.90
N SER A 215 -0.61 13.18 -3.40
CA SER A 215 -0.34 14.00 -2.20
C SER A 215 -0.69 15.48 -2.39
N LYS A 216 -0.29 16.08 -3.52
CA LYS A 216 -0.55 17.51 -3.79
C LYS A 216 -2.04 17.87 -3.85
N LYS A 217 -2.88 16.90 -4.23
CA LYS A 217 -4.32 17.11 -4.40
C LYS A 217 -5.06 16.94 -3.07
N ASP A 218 -4.63 16.01 -2.22
CA ASP A 218 -5.17 15.87 -0.87
C ASP A 218 -4.86 17.09 0.00
N GLU A 219 -3.65 17.67 -0.11
CA GLU A 219 -3.31 18.95 0.52
C GLU A 219 -4.19 20.09 0.02
N SER A 220 -4.44 20.18 -1.30
CA SER A 220 -5.33 21.21 -1.86
C SER A 220 -6.78 21.07 -1.40
N LEU A 221 -7.29 19.83 -1.28
CA LEU A 221 -8.67 19.55 -0.86
C LEU A 221 -8.86 19.82 0.64
N ASN A 222 -7.85 19.51 1.45
CA ASN A 222 -7.84 19.84 2.88
C ASN A 222 -7.76 21.37 3.08
N ALA A 223 -6.91 22.07 2.33
CA ALA A 223 -6.83 23.53 2.38
C ALA A 223 -8.14 24.23 1.95
N ILE A 224 -8.88 23.66 1.00
CA ILE A 224 -10.21 24.17 0.60
C ILE A 224 -11.25 23.93 1.70
N LYS A 225 -11.23 22.77 2.35
CA LYS A 225 -12.13 22.48 3.49
C LYS A 225 -11.87 23.40 4.68
N ASP A 226 -10.60 23.64 5.02
CA ASP A 226 -10.23 24.51 6.13
C ASP A 226 -10.64 25.98 5.87
N LYS A 227 -10.50 26.45 4.63
CA LYS A 227 -11.01 27.78 4.23
C LYS A 227 -12.53 27.87 4.31
N GLY A 228 -13.25 26.83 3.86
CA GLY A 228 -14.71 26.79 3.95
C GLY A 228 -15.24 26.78 5.39
N TYR A 229 -14.57 26.05 6.29
CA TYR A 229 -14.87 26.08 7.73
C TYR A 229 -14.60 27.46 8.34
N ALA A 230 -13.46 28.08 8.01
CA ALA A 230 -13.13 29.42 8.49
C ALA A 230 -14.14 30.50 8.03
N GLU A 231 -14.57 30.46 6.76
CA GLU A 231 -15.57 31.39 6.23
C GLU A 231 -16.97 31.20 6.83
N TYR A 232 -17.38 29.96 7.09
CA TYR A 232 -18.65 29.66 7.75
C TYR A 232 -18.71 30.24 9.17
N HIS A 233 -17.61 30.12 9.93
CA HIS A 233 -17.52 30.69 11.27
C HIS A 233 -17.39 32.22 11.28
N LEU A 234 -16.76 32.82 10.27
CA LEU A 234 -16.71 34.27 10.12
C LEU A 234 -18.09 34.90 9.83
N ARG A 235 -18.94 34.21 9.05
CA ARG A 235 -20.30 34.68 8.75
C ARG A 235 -21.23 34.56 9.95
N LYS A 236 -21.17 33.44 10.68
CA LYS A 236 -21.95 33.23 11.92
C LYS A 236 -21.62 34.21 13.05
N GLY A 237 -20.42 34.78 13.07
CA GLY A 237 -20.02 35.79 14.06
C GLY A 237 -20.51 37.21 13.76
N LYS A 238 -21.00 37.50 12.55
CA LYS A 238 -21.52 38.83 12.18
C LYS A 238 -23.04 38.96 12.27
N ASP A 239 -23.75 37.85 12.44
CA ASP A 239 -25.21 37.83 12.60
C ASP A 239 -25.66 37.83 14.09
N GLN A 240 -24.76 38.18 15.01
CA GLN A 240 -25.01 38.24 16.46
C GLN A 240 -24.76 39.62 17.11
N GLU A 241 -24.57 40.66 16.30
CA GLU A 241 -24.65 42.08 16.73
C GLU A 241 -25.85 42.75 16.07
#